data_AF-A0A8I1NR98-F1
#
_entry.id   AF-A0A8I1NR98-F1
#
_cell.length_a   1.000
_cell.length_b   1.000
_cell.length_c   1.000
_cell.angle_alpha   90.00
_cell.angle_beta   90.00
_cell.angle_gamma   90.00
#
_symmetry.space_group_name_H-M   'P 1'
#
loop_
_entity.id
_entity.type
_entity.pdbx_description
1 polymer ?
#
loop_
_entity_poly.entity_id
_entity_poly.type
_entity_poly.pdbx_seq_one_letter_code
_entity_poly.pdbx_strand_id
1 'polypeptide(L)'
;MLMFEYRSVRAVMMGLAIALAGSSQGHAFDIKTEVNKDSGPFDLFKFGFKAYKNGQKQEAIEAYRYAAEKGHTGSRWALANMYADGDGVARNDFEAFKIYSEIANQGVEPGSEDTGFFINALMALAHYYQFGIPGSPVQVDLSQARQLYFQAASTFGVAEAQFQLAKMILEGDGGKPNVQQAKKWLNAARKNGHAGAMAVFGNILFQEGQSVRGLAFMTAALDKCHPEDCAWMQSLQEEAFSMATEKDRRGAIQRAHNLASAEVE
;
A
#
# COMPACT_ATOMS: atom_id res chain seq x y z
N MET A 1 -71.21 66.62 -41.95
CA MET A 1 -69.89 67.24 -42.18
C MET A 1 -68.99 66.77 -41.05
N LEU A 2 -68.27 65.67 -41.30
CA LEU A 2 -66.81 65.64 -41.39
C LEU A 2 -66.16 65.78 -39.99
N MET A 3 -65.71 64.69 -39.37
CA MET A 3 -64.52 63.89 -39.68
C MET A 3 -63.27 64.42 -38.96
N PHE A 4 -62.58 63.47 -38.30
CA PHE A 4 -61.14 63.43 -38.05
C PHE A 4 -60.56 64.40 -37.01
N GLU A 5 -59.53 64.09 -36.24
CA GLU A 5 -58.81 62.89 -35.77
C GLU A 5 -57.48 63.44 -35.19
N TYR A 6 -56.75 62.61 -34.42
CA TYR A 6 -55.29 62.66 -34.19
C TYR A 6 -54.75 63.75 -33.22
N ARG A 7 -53.79 63.50 -32.31
CA ARG A 7 -52.77 62.44 -32.20
C ARG A 7 -52.05 62.49 -30.83
N SER A 8 -51.44 61.35 -30.47
CA SER A 8 -50.25 61.15 -29.58
C SER A 8 -50.39 61.49 -28.09
N VAL A 9 -49.98 60.65 -27.12
CA VAL A 9 -48.72 59.88 -27.03
C VAL A 9 -48.98 58.57 -26.27
N ARG A 10 -48.57 57.42 -26.85
CA ARG A 10 -48.48 56.15 -26.13
C ARG A 10 -47.14 56.11 -25.39
N ALA A 11 -47.17 56.12 -24.06
CA ALA A 11 -46.02 55.76 -23.23
C ALA A 11 -45.91 54.23 -23.19
N VAL A 12 -44.83 53.69 -23.74
CA VAL A 12 -44.46 52.28 -23.66
C VAL A 12 -43.82 52.05 -22.28
N MET A 13 -44.54 51.38 -21.38
CA MET A 13 -43.97 50.85 -20.13
C MET A 13 -43.31 49.50 -20.43
N MET A 14 -41.99 49.47 -20.43
CA MET A 14 -41.20 48.26 -20.64
C MET A 14 -40.57 47.82 -19.31
N GLY A 15 -40.99 46.65 -18.84
CA GLY A 15 -40.17 45.67 -18.13
C GLY A 15 -39.87 45.89 -16.64
N LEU A 16 -40.35 44.96 -15.80
CA LEU A 16 -39.47 43.96 -15.17
C LEU A 16 -40.34 42.83 -14.56
N ALA A 17 -40.48 41.72 -15.28
CA ALA A 17 -41.05 40.49 -14.71
C ALA A 17 -39.89 39.70 -14.07
N ILE A 18 -39.79 39.75 -12.74
CA ILE A 18 -38.90 38.88 -11.98
C ILE A 18 -39.53 37.50 -11.98
N ALA A 19 -39.07 36.63 -12.88
CA ALA A 19 -39.35 35.21 -12.82
C ALA A 19 -38.64 34.64 -11.58
N LEU A 20 -39.41 34.29 -10.55
CA LEU A 20 -38.95 33.44 -9.47
C LEU A 20 -38.61 32.07 -10.06
N ALA A 21 -37.33 31.87 -10.38
CA ALA A 21 -36.79 30.56 -10.68
C ALA A 21 -37.06 29.68 -9.45
N GLY A 22 -37.93 28.69 -9.62
CA GLY A 22 -38.16 27.66 -8.61
C GLY A 22 -36.82 27.05 -8.25
N SER A 23 -36.49 27.10 -6.95
CA SER A 23 -35.39 26.35 -6.38
C SER A 23 -35.63 24.87 -6.71
N SER A 24 -34.90 24.34 -7.70
CA SER A 24 -34.73 22.90 -7.79
C SER A 24 -34.08 22.48 -6.49
N GLN A 25 -34.84 21.76 -5.66
CA GLN A 25 -34.23 21.03 -4.54
C GLN A 25 -33.21 20.11 -5.17
N GLY A 26 -31.93 20.41 -5.00
CA GLY A 26 -30.87 19.48 -5.32
C GLY A 26 -31.08 18.28 -4.40
N HIS A 27 -31.65 17.21 -4.93
CA HIS A 27 -31.61 15.92 -4.26
C HIS A 27 -30.13 15.57 -4.11
N ALA A 28 -29.62 15.62 -2.87
CA ALA A 28 -28.37 14.99 -2.57
C ALA A 28 -28.49 13.53 -3.02
N PHE A 29 -27.61 13.07 -3.90
CA PHE A 29 -27.57 11.69 -4.40
C PHE A 29 -27.42 10.72 -3.22
N ASP A 30 -28.54 10.23 -2.69
CA ASP A 30 -28.56 9.22 -1.66
C ASP A 30 -28.32 7.86 -2.32
N ILE A 31 -27.04 7.48 -2.40
CA ILE A 31 -26.61 6.24 -3.05
C ILE A 31 -27.29 5.01 -2.43
N LYS A 32 -27.78 5.10 -1.18
CA LYS A 32 -28.51 4.01 -0.51
C LYS A 32 -29.75 3.56 -1.28
N THR A 33 -30.37 4.42 -2.08
CA THR A 33 -31.56 4.02 -2.86
C THR A 33 -31.25 3.39 -4.20
N GLU A 34 -29.99 3.47 -4.69
CA GLU A 34 -29.63 3.07 -6.05
C GLU A 34 -28.79 1.77 -6.11
N VAL A 35 -27.99 1.50 -5.07
CA VAL A 35 -27.15 0.29 -4.99
C VAL A 35 -27.79 -0.74 -4.06
N ASN A 36 -28.00 -1.95 -4.57
CA ASN A 36 -28.53 -3.09 -3.82
C ASN A 36 -27.68 -4.35 -4.09
N LYS A 37 -27.97 -5.47 -3.41
CA LYS A 37 -27.21 -6.73 -3.56
C LYS A 37 -27.15 -7.27 -5.00
N ASP A 38 -28.11 -6.92 -5.84
CA ASP A 38 -28.20 -7.36 -7.23
C ASP A 38 -27.39 -6.46 -8.19
N SER A 39 -26.94 -5.28 -7.73
CA SER A 39 -26.06 -4.37 -8.47
C SER A 39 -24.73 -5.02 -8.91
N GLY A 40 -24.06 -4.43 -9.89
CA GLY A 40 -22.80 -4.95 -10.43
C GLY A 40 -21.67 -4.97 -9.38
N PRO A 41 -20.67 -5.86 -9.55
CA PRO A 41 -19.55 -5.98 -8.61
C PRO A 41 -18.81 -4.65 -8.39
N PHE A 42 -18.63 -3.85 -9.43
CA PHE A 42 -17.96 -2.55 -9.35
C PHE A 42 -18.81 -1.48 -8.64
N ASP A 43 -20.12 -1.47 -8.83
CA ASP A 43 -21.03 -0.54 -8.15
C ASP A 43 -21.07 -0.83 -6.64
N LEU A 44 -21.16 -2.12 -6.29
CA LEU A 44 -21.07 -2.59 -4.90
C LEU A 44 -19.72 -2.23 -4.28
N PHE A 45 -18.61 -2.43 -5.00
CA PHE A 45 -17.28 -2.01 -4.55
C PHE A 45 -17.22 -0.50 -4.28
N LYS A 46 -17.67 0.32 -5.23
CA LYS A 46 -17.66 1.79 -5.11
C LYS A 46 -18.53 2.25 -3.94
N PHE A 47 -19.70 1.65 -3.76
CA PHE A 47 -20.55 1.91 -2.60
C PHE A 47 -19.84 1.52 -1.30
N GLY A 48 -19.26 0.33 -1.22
CA GLY A 48 -18.50 -0.14 -0.06
C GLY A 48 -17.33 0.78 0.29
N PHE A 49 -16.57 1.22 -0.71
CA PHE A 49 -15.47 2.16 -0.54
C PHE A 49 -15.93 3.51 0.02
N LYS A 50 -17.05 4.04 -0.49
CA LYS A 50 -17.63 5.28 0.04
C LYS A 50 -18.14 5.10 1.47
N ALA A 51 -18.84 4.00 1.75
CA ALA A 51 -19.36 3.68 3.08
C ALA A 51 -18.20 3.58 4.09
N TYR A 52 -17.14 2.88 3.74
CA TYR A 52 -15.93 2.73 4.55
C TYR A 52 -15.31 4.08 4.90
N LYS A 53 -15.11 4.96 3.91
CA LYS A 53 -14.57 6.31 4.14
C LYS A 53 -15.46 7.18 5.02
N ASN A 54 -16.75 6.90 5.07
CA ASN A 54 -17.71 7.60 5.94
C ASN A 54 -17.85 6.96 7.33
N GLY A 55 -17.04 5.94 7.65
CA GLY A 55 -17.11 5.21 8.92
C GLY A 55 -18.28 4.21 9.02
N GLN A 56 -19.03 4.01 7.92
CA GLN A 56 -20.13 3.06 7.81
C GLN A 56 -19.59 1.65 7.54
N LYS A 57 -18.86 1.10 8.51
CA LYS A 57 -18.08 -0.12 8.33
C LYS A 57 -18.96 -1.34 8.06
N GLN A 58 -20.12 -1.46 8.70
CA GLN A 58 -21.04 -2.58 8.47
C GLN A 58 -21.57 -2.57 7.04
N GLU A 59 -22.03 -1.42 6.54
CA GLU A 59 -22.47 -1.29 5.16
C GLU A 59 -21.33 -1.57 4.16
N ALA A 60 -20.10 -1.15 4.49
CA ALA A 60 -18.93 -1.47 3.67
C ALA A 60 -18.66 -2.98 3.59
N ILE A 61 -18.72 -3.68 4.73
CA ILE A 61 -18.51 -5.14 4.81
C ILE A 61 -19.54 -5.87 3.95
N GLU A 62 -20.83 -5.52 4.08
CA GLU A 62 -21.88 -6.14 3.29
C GLU A 62 -21.68 -5.90 1.79
N ALA A 63 -21.39 -4.67 1.41
CA ALA A 63 -21.13 -4.30 0.02
C ALA A 63 -19.92 -5.04 -0.57
N TYR A 64 -18.81 -5.11 0.17
CA TYR A 64 -17.63 -5.85 -0.24
C TYR A 64 -17.90 -7.35 -0.33
N ARG A 65 -18.67 -7.93 0.59
CA ARG A 65 -19.08 -9.34 0.53
C ARG A 65 -19.85 -9.64 -0.76
N TYR A 66 -20.88 -8.86 -1.08
CA TYR A 66 -21.65 -9.06 -2.31
C TYR A 66 -20.81 -8.87 -3.57
N ALA A 67 -19.92 -7.87 -3.60
CA ALA A 67 -19.02 -7.67 -4.73
C ALA A 67 -18.01 -8.84 -4.88
N ALA A 68 -17.48 -9.34 -3.76
CA ALA A 68 -16.55 -10.47 -3.71
C ALA A 68 -17.18 -11.78 -4.21
N GLU A 69 -18.42 -12.06 -3.81
CA GLU A 69 -19.23 -13.19 -4.31
C GLU A 69 -19.42 -13.13 -5.82
N LYS A 70 -19.47 -11.92 -6.40
CA LYS A 70 -19.58 -11.66 -7.84
C LYS A 70 -18.24 -11.58 -8.57
N GLY A 71 -17.12 -11.88 -7.92
CA GLY A 71 -15.82 -11.94 -8.58
C GLY A 71 -14.91 -10.73 -8.37
N HIS A 72 -15.33 -9.69 -7.66
CA HIS A 72 -14.53 -8.46 -7.53
C HIS A 72 -13.31 -8.66 -6.61
N THR A 73 -12.12 -8.78 -7.19
CA THR A 73 -10.86 -9.03 -6.47
C THR A 73 -10.54 -7.94 -5.45
N GLY A 74 -10.72 -6.66 -5.82
CA GLY A 74 -10.50 -5.55 -4.89
C GLY A 74 -11.40 -5.57 -3.66
N SER A 75 -12.62 -6.12 -3.78
CA SER A 75 -13.54 -6.27 -2.66
C SER A 75 -13.17 -7.45 -1.76
N ARG A 76 -12.71 -8.56 -2.35
CA ARG A 76 -12.12 -9.67 -1.59
C ARG A 76 -10.93 -9.19 -0.78
N TRP A 77 -10.01 -8.47 -1.42
CA TRP A 77 -8.83 -7.93 -0.77
C TRP A 77 -9.20 -6.97 0.37
N ALA A 78 -10.14 -6.04 0.14
CA ALA A 78 -10.62 -5.13 1.18
C ALA A 78 -11.23 -5.89 2.37
N LEU A 79 -12.06 -6.91 2.10
CA LEU A 79 -12.66 -7.75 3.15
C LEU A 79 -11.60 -8.53 3.94
N ALA A 80 -10.57 -9.05 3.28
CA ALA A 80 -9.46 -9.72 3.94
C ALA A 80 -8.71 -8.78 4.92
N ASN A 81 -8.40 -7.55 4.49
CA ASN A 81 -7.77 -6.56 5.37
C ASN A 81 -8.66 -6.23 6.57
N MET A 82 -9.98 -6.06 6.37
CA MET A 82 -10.90 -5.79 7.47
C MET A 82 -10.89 -6.92 8.51
N TYR A 83 -10.79 -8.19 8.09
CA TYR A 83 -10.61 -9.30 9.02
C TYR A 83 -9.22 -9.31 9.69
N ALA A 84 -8.14 -9.05 8.96
CA ALA A 84 -6.79 -9.02 9.50
C ALA A 84 -6.63 -7.94 10.58
N ASP A 85 -7.21 -6.76 10.34
CA ASP A 85 -7.10 -5.61 11.24
C ASP A 85 -8.19 -5.59 12.33
N GLY A 86 -9.25 -6.39 12.17
CA GLY A 86 -10.44 -6.29 13.01
C GLY A 86 -11.20 -4.98 12.81
N ASP A 87 -11.20 -4.47 11.58
CA ASP A 87 -11.81 -3.18 11.27
C ASP A 87 -13.30 -3.33 10.94
N GLY A 88 -14.15 -3.03 11.91
CA GLY A 88 -15.62 -3.18 11.77
C GLY A 88 -16.11 -4.63 11.88
N VAL A 89 -15.20 -5.61 11.95
CA VAL A 89 -15.47 -7.01 12.29
C VAL A 89 -14.55 -7.44 13.42
N ALA A 90 -14.87 -8.55 14.09
CA ALA A 90 -13.90 -9.17 15.00
C ALA A 90 -12.66 -9.59 14.19
N ARG A 91 -11.47 -9.27 14.70
CA ARG A 91 -10.20 -9.67 14.07
C ARG A 91 -10.18 -11.18 13.90
N ASN A 92 -9.89 -11.63 12.68
CA ASN A 92 -9.82 -13.03 12.31
C ASN A 92 -8.80 -13.25 11.20
N ASP A 93 -7.55 -13.44 11.61
CA ASP A 93 -6.42 -13.69 10.71
C ASP A 93 -6.62 -14.94 9.84
N PHE A 94 -7.33 -15.97 10.33
CA PHE A 94 -7.58 -17.18 9.56
C PHE A 94 -8.58 -16.96 8.42
N GLU A 95 -9.62 -16.14 8.64
CA GLU A 95 -10.53 -15.72 7.55
C GLU A 95 -9.80 -14.86 6.52
N ALA A 96 -8.98 -13.91 6.96
CA ALA A 96 -8.15 -13.10 6.07
C ALA A 96 -7.22 -13.98 5.22
N PHE A 97 -6.53 -14.94 5.85
CA PHE A 97 -5.67 -15.90 5.18
C PHE A 97 -6.38 -16.69 4.08
N LYS A 98 -7.61 -17.17 4.34
CA LYS A 98 -8.39 -17.90 3.32
C LYS A 98 -8.69 -17.00 2.12
N ILE A 99 -9.12 -15.77 2.35
CA ILE A 99 -9.45 -14.84 1.27
C ILE A 99 -8.19 -14.45 0.47
N TYR A 100 -7.05 -14.18 1.13
CA TYR A 100 -5.79 -13.95 0.41
C TYR A 100 -5.36 -15.18 -0.39
N SER A 101 -5.55 -16.38 0.15
CA SER A 101 -5.25 -17.64 -0.56
C SER A 101 -6.11 -17.78 -1.81
N GLU A 102 -7.39 -17.41 -1.76
CA GLU A 102 -8.28 -17.40 -2.93
C GLU A 102 -7.77 -16.43 -4.01
N ILE A 103 -7.35 -15.22 -3.63
CA ILE A 103 -6.77 -14.24 -4.56
C ILE A 103 -5.49 -14.80 -5.19
N ALA A 104 -4.59 -15.38 -4.39
CA ALA A 104 -3.34 -15.96 -4.89
C ALA A 104 -3.57 -17.18 -5.80
N ASN A 105 -4.57 -18.01 -5.51
CA ASN A 105 -4.89 -19.22 -6.29
C ASN A 105 -5.54 -18.92 -7.64
N GLN A 106 -6.29 -17.81 -7.75
CA GLN A 106 -6.85 -17.38 -9.04
C GLN A 106 -5.77 -16.91 -10.01
N GLY A 107 -4.60 -16.53 -9.49
CA GLY A 107 -3.54 -15.94 -10.31
C GLY A 107 -3.89 -14.52 -10.74
N VAL A 108 -3.00 -13.93 -11.54
CA VAL A 108 -3.24 -12.61 -12.13
C VAL A 108 -2.57 -12.52 -13.48
N GLU A 109 -3.21 -11.83 -14.42
CA GLU A 109 -2.54 -11.40 -15.64
C GLU A 109 -1.61 -10.23 -15.31
N PRO A 110 -0.28 -10.33 -15.54
CA PRO A 110 0.65 -9.26 -15.20
C PRO A 110 0.27 -7.92 -15.85
N GLY A 111 0.13 -6.87 -15.05
CA GLY A 111 -0.22 -5.53 -15.51
C GLY A 111 -1.72 -5.23 -15.54
N SER A 112 -2.57 -6.21 -15.22
CA SER A 112 -4.00 -5.97 -14.98
C SER A 112 -4.25 -5.15 -13.70
N GLU A 113 -5.46 -4.60 -13.57
CA GLU A 113 -5.89 -3.85 -12.38
C GLU A 113 -5.80 -4.68 -11.07
N ASP A 114 -5.88 -6.00 -11.17
CA ASP A 114 -5.80 -6.91 -10.03
C ASP A 114 -4.37 -7.22 -9.56
N THR A 115 -3.36 -6.79 -10.32
CA THR A 115 -1.94 -7.08 -10.01
C THR A 115 -1.56 -6.59 -8.62
N GLY A 116 -2.04 -5.40 -8.22
CA GLY A 116 -1.78 -4.85 -6.88
C GLY A 116 -2.39 -5.70 -5.76
N PHE A 117 -3.65 -6.13 -5.92
CA PHE A 117 -4.32 -6.98 -4.95
C PHE A 117 -3.66 -8.36 -4.83
N PHE A 118 -3.24 -8.92 -5.96
CA PHE A 118 -2.51 -10.18 -6.01
C PHE A 118 -1.17 -10.10 -5.28
N ILE A 119 -0.36 -9.06 -5.55
CA ILE A 119 0.91 -8.83 -4.86
C ILE A 119 0.69 -8.70 -3.34
N ASN A 120 -0.30 -7.90 -2.93
CA ASN A 120 -0.60 -7.71 -1.51
C ASN A 120 -1.05 -9.01 -0.84
N ALA A 121 -1.84 -9.84 -1.54
CA ALA A 121 -2.21 -11.16 -1.05
C ALA A 121 -1.00 -12.07 -0.87
N LEU A 122 -0.06 -12.11 -1.84
CA LEU A 122 1.19 -12.86 -1.69
C LEU A 122 2.00 -12.39 -0.47
N MET A 123 2.12 -11.08 -0.26
CA MET A 123 2.82 -10.50 0.88
C MET A 123 2.17 -10.88 2.23
N ALA A 124 0.84 -10.81 2.31
CA ALA A 124 0.10 -11.19 3.51
C ALA A 124 0.22 -12.68 3.80
N LEU A 125 0.12 -13.54 2.78
CA LEU A 125 0.32 -14.98 2.92
C LEU A 125 1.75 -15.30 3.37
N ALA A 126 2.76 -14.65 2.79
CA ALA A 126 4.14 -14.84 3.18
C ALA A 126 4.35 -14.51 4.67
N HIS A 127 3.77 -13.40 5.14
CA HIS A 127 3.77 -13.03 6.55
C HIS A 127 3.07 -14.07 7.43
N TYR A 128 1.88 -14.54 7.05
CA TYR A 128 1.17 -15.57 7.81
C TYR A 128 1.93 -16.89 7.86
N TYR A 129 2.59 -17.32 6.78
CA TYR A 129 3.44 -18.50 6.83
C TYR A 129 4.72 -18.27 7.64
N GLN A 130 5.23 -17.04 7.72
CA GLN A 130 6.41 -16.74 8.51
C GLN A 130 6.15 -16.83 10.03
N PHE A 131 4.97 -16.40 10.48
CA PHE A 131 4.65 -16.32 11.92
C PHE A 131 3.60 -17.34 12.39
N GLY A 132 2.91 -18.01 11.47
CA GLY A 132 1.73 -18.83 11.76
C GLY A 132 0.53 -17.99 12.20
N ILE A 133 -0.61 -18.64 12.38
CA ILE A 133 -1.83 -18.02 12.92
C ILE A 133 -2.28 -18.81 14.16
N PRO A 134 -2.14 -18.23 15.37
CA PRO A 134 -2.52 -18.90 16.62
C PRO A 134 -3.97 -19.40 16.61
N GLY A 135 -4.17 -20.63 17.09
CA GLY A 135 -5.50 -21.24 17.17
C GLY A 135 -6.10 -21.69 15.83
N SER A 136 -5.29 -21.72 14.76
CA SER A 136 -5.71 -22.19 13.43
C SER A 136 -4.84 -23.34 12.91
N PRO A 137 -5.22 -23.99 11.79
CA PRO A 137 -4.37 -24.97 11.10
C PRO A 137 -3.11 -24.36 10.43
N VAL A 138 -3.03 -23.04 10.27
CA VAL A 138 -1.90 -22.36 9.62
C VAL A 138 -0.74 -22.25 10.60
N GLN A 139 0.24 -23.14 10.45
CA GLN A 139 1.47 -23.16 11.23
C GLN A 139 2.59 -22.40 10.51
N VAL A 140 3.67 -22.10 11.25
CA VAL A 140 4.89 -21.54 10.65
C VAL A 140 5.42 -22.49 9.58
N ASP A 141 5.58 -21.96 8.36
CA ASP A 141 6.24 -22.60 7.23
C ASP A 141 7.16 -21.58 6.53
N LEU A 142 8.41 -21.54 6.99
CA LEU A 142 9.41 -20.61 6.46
C LEU A 142 9.78 -20.92 5.00
N SER A 143 9.61 -22.16 4.54
CA SER A 143 9.86 -22.51 3.14
C SER A 143 8.80 -21.88 2.24
N GLN A 144 7.53 -22.01 2.63
CA GLN A 144 6.41 -21.41 1.91
C GLN A 144 6.48 -19.88 1.95
N ALA A 145 6.78 -19.29 3.12
CA ALA A 145 6.97 -17.84 3.24
C ALA A 145 8.07 -17.33 2.30
N ARG A 146 9.23 -18.01 2.29
CA ARG A 146 10.36 -17.66 1.40
C ARG A 146 9.98 -17.76 -0.07
N GLN A 147 9.20 -18.77 -0.46
CA GLN A 147 8.75 -18.94 -1.83
C GLN A 147 7.80 -17.80 -2.27
N LEU A 148 6.88 -17.39 -1.41
CA LEU A 148 5.95 -16.30 -1.69
C LEU A 148 6.65 -14.95 -1.79
N TYR A 149 7.58 -14.66 -0.86
CA TYR A 149 8.44 -13.47 -0.98
C TYR A 149 9.31 -13.52 -2.24
N PHE A 150 9.85 -14.69 -2.59
CA PHE A 150 10.59 -14.86 -3.84
C PHE A 150 9.73 -14.52 -5.05
N GLN A 151 8.50 -15.04 -5.13
CA GLN A 151 7.57 -14.73 -6.22
C GLN A 151 7.27 -13.23 -6.31
N ALA A 152 6.95 -12.59 -5.19
CA ALA A 152 6.70 -11.15 -5.15
C ALA A 152 7.94 -10.31 -5.56
N ALA A 153 9.12 -10.72 -5.08
CA ALA A 153 10.39 -10.05 -5.34
C ALA A 153 10.88 -10.21 -6.79
N SER A 154 10.84 -11.43 -7.33
CA SER A 154 11.41 -11.76 -8.64
C SER A 154 10.51 -11.36 -9.79
N THR A 155 9.20 -11.52 -9.63
CA THR A 155 8.23 -11.32 -10.72
C THR A 155 7.76 -9.87 -10.79
N PHE A 156 7.56 -9.23 -9.64
CA PHE A 156 6.96 -7.89 -9.56
C PHE A 156 7.91 -6.82 -9.04
N GLY A 157 9.14 -7.18 -8.64
CA GLY A 157 10.14 -6.20 -8.22
C GLY A 157 9.80 -5.45 -6.92
N VAL A 158 8.90 -6.00 -6.11
CA VAL A 158 8.42 -5.35 -4.87
C VAL A 158 9.57 -5.20 -3.89
N ALA A 159 9.95 -3.96 -3.58
CA ALA A 159 11.13 -3.69 -2.76
C ALA A 159 11.02 -4.30 -1.35
N GLU A 160 9.84 -4.25 -0.74
CA GLU A 160 9.57 -4.89 0.57
C GLU A 160 9.77 -6.42 0.49
N ALA A 161 9.25 -7.07 -0.56
CA ALA A 161 9.44 -8.50 -0.76
C ALA A 161 10.93 -8.87 -0.94
N GLN A 162 11.68 -8.05 -1.70
CA GLN A 162 13.12 -8.21 -1.89
C GLN A 162 13.88 -8.07 -0.55
N PHE A 163 13.47 -7.13 0.30
CA PHE A 163 14.05 -6.96 1.64
C PHE A 163 13.76 -8.14 2.56
N GLN A 164 12.49 -8.57 2.68
CA GLN A 164 12.11 -9.71 3.52
C GLN A 164 12.76 -11.00 3.06
N LEU A 165 12.77 -11.25 1.74
CA LEU A 165 13.49 -12.38 1.16
C LEU A 165 14.98 -12.35 1.51
N ALA A 166 15.62 -11.18 1.45
CA ALA A 166 17.03 -11.07 1.79
C ALA A 166 17.30 -11.37 3.26
N LYS A 167 16.45 -10.91 4.18
CA LYS A 167 16.54 -11.25 5.61
C LYS A 167 16.44 -12.75 5.84
N MET A 168 15.41 -13.39 5.27
CA MET A 168 15.26 -14.85 5.35
C MET A 168 16.47 -15.59 4.78
N ILE A 169 17.07 -15.10 3.68
CA ILE A 169 18.29 -15.68 3.12
C ILE A 169 19.52 -15.45 4.03
N LEU A 170 19.60 -14.38 4.79
CA LEU A 170 20.70 -14.15 5.74
C LEU A 170 20.58 -15.10 6.95
N GLU A 171 19.36 -15.27 7.45
CA GLU A 171 19.03 -16.09 8.62
C GLU A 171 19.02 -17.59 8.29
N GLY A 172 18.84 -17.95 7.02
CA GLY A 172 18.69 -19.34 6.59
C GLY A 172 17.24 -19.85 6.72
N ASP A 173 16.28 -18.98 6.97
CA ASP A 173 14.86 -19.31 7.05
C ASP A 173 14.38 -19.92 5.73
N GLY A 174 13.72 -21.08 5.82
CA GLY A 174 13.21 -21.80 4.65
C GLY A 174 14.29 -22.28 3.66
N GLY A 175 15.55 -22.40 4.08
CA GLY A 175 16.61 -22.89 3.20
C GLY A 175 18.00 -22.85 3.82
N LYS A 176 19.03 -22.57 3.00
CA LYS A 176 20.39 -22.35 3.47
C LYS A 176 20.72 -20.85 3.44
N PRO A 177 21.52 -20.36 4.40
CA PRO A 177 21.93 -18.97 4.39
C PRO A 177 22.86 -18.68 3.20
N ASN A 178 22.72 -17.51 2.59
CA ASN A 178 23.58 -17.09 1.47
C ASN A 178 23.72 -15.56 1.42
N VAL A 179 24.78 -15.05 2.06
CA VAL A 179 25.07 -13.60 2.13
C VAL A 179 25.16 -12.95 0.74
N GLN A 180 25.77 -13.61 -0.25
CA GLN A 180 25.91 -13.03 -1.59
C GLN A 180 24.57 -12.91 -2.32
N GLN A 181 23.69 -13.88 -2.16
CA GLN A 181 22.33 -13.81 -2.71
C GLN A 181 21.51 -12.73 -1.99
N ALA A 182 21.58 -12.67 -0.66
CA ALA A 182 20.91 -11.62 0.12
C ALA A 182 21.37 -10.21 -0.30
N LYS A 183 22.68 -9.99 -0.46
CA LYS A 183 23.23 -8.71 -0.94
C LYS A 183 22.66 -8.29 -2.29
N LYS A 184 22.41 -9.23 -3.22
CA LYS A 184 21.79 -8.92 -4.52
C LYS A 184 20.37 -8.39 -4.35
N TRP A 185 19.57 -9.05 -3.52
CA TRP A 185 18.20 -8.63 -3.21
C TRP A 185 18.15 -7.30 -2.45
N LEU A 186 19.00 -7.12 -1.45
CA LEU A 186 19.12 -5.85 -0.72
C LEU A 186 19.52 -4.70 -1.64
N ASN A 187 20.45 -4.94 -2.55
CA ASN A 187 20.86 -3.92 -3.52
C ASN A 187 19.73 -3.57 -4.51
N ALA A 188 18.89 -4.53 -4.90
CA ALA A 188 17.70 -4.26 -5.70
C ALA A 188 16.69 -3.41 -4.92
N ALA A 189 16.34 -3.82 -3.69
CA ALA A 189 15.39 -3.11 -2.84
C ALA A 189 15.85 -1.69 -2.52
N ARG A 190 17.14 -1.52 -2.18
CA ARG A 190 17.74 -0.22 -1.86
C ARG A 190 17.68 0.75 -3.04
N LYS A 191 17.94 0.29 -4.26
CA LYS A 191 17.86 1.13 -5.46
C LYS A 191 16.44 1.65 -5.72
N ASN A 192 15.43 0.93 -5.24
CA ASN A 192 14.03 1.37 -5.24
C ASN A 192 13.65 2.17 -3.98
N GLY A 193 14.63 2.67 -3.22
CA GLY A 193 14.41 3.56 -2.08
C GLY A 193 14.14 2.88 -0.73
N HIS A 194 14.21 1.54 -0.64
CA HIS A 194 13.90 0.85 0.60
C HIS A 194 14.95 1.09 1.71
N ALA A 195 14.56 1.80 2.77
CA ALA A 195 15.43 2.19 3.88
C ALA A 195 15.98 0.97 4.66
N GLY A 196 15.14 0.02 5.03
CA GLY A 196 15.59 -1.21 5.72
C GLY A 196 16.65 -1.99 4.93
N ALA A 197 16.43 -2.18 3.63
CA ALA A 197 17.42 -2.81 2.75
C ALA A 197 18.72 -2.01 2.67
N MET A 198 18.65 -0.67 2.67
CA MET A 198 19.81 0.21 2.73
C MET A 198 20.65 -0.03 4.00
N ALA A 199 20.00 -0.07 5.16
CA ALA A 199 20.65 -0.29 6.44
C ALA A 199 21.32 -1.67 6.52
N VAL A 200 20.60 -2.75 6.18
CA VAL A 200 21.15 -4.12 6.23
C VAL A 200 22.29 -4.29 5.21
N PHE A 201 22.16 -3.73 4.01
CA PHE A 201 23.25 -3.74 3.03
C PHE A 201 24.48 -2.99 3.55
N GLY A 202 24.27 -1.83 4.18
CA GLY A 202 25.32 -1.05 4.82
C GLY A 202 26.04 -1.84 5.90
N ASN A 203 25.30 -2.52 6.79
CA ASN A 203 25.90 -3.37 7.81
C ASN A 203 26.74 -4.50 7.20
N ILE A 204 26.24 -5.21 6.18
CA ILE A 204 27.02 -6.26 5.52
C ILE A 204 28.35 -5.71 4.97
N LEU A 205 28.32 -4.54 4.31
CA LEU A 205 29.55 -3.92 3.81
C LEU A 205 30.51 -3.51 4.93
N PHE A 206 29.97 -3.05 6.06
CA PHE A 206 30.76 -2.70 7.24
C PHE A 206 31.50 -3.94 7.79
N GLN A 207 30.78 -5.05 7.96
CA GLN A 207 31.35 -6.32 8.45
C GLN A 207 32.40 -6.90 7.48
N GLU A 208 32.29 -6.61 6.18
CA GLU A 208 33.30 -6.96 5.17
C GLU A 208 34.52 -6.01 5.16
N GLY A 209 34.61 -5.07 6.11
CA GLY A 209 35.71 -4.12 6.24
C GLY A 209 35.59 -2.86 5.39
N GLN A 210 34.47 -2.65 4.69
CA GLN A 210 34.21 -1.42 3.95
C GLN A 210 33.57 -0.35 4.86
N SER A 211 34.21 -0.02 5.98
CA SER A 211 33.65 0.75 7.09
C SER A 211 32.95 2.05 6.64
N VAL A 212 33.66 2.90 5.88
CA VAL A 212 33.11 4.18 5.36
C VAL A 212 31.87 3.95 4.49
N ARG A 213 31.89 2.93 3.63
CA ARG A 213 30.79 2.66 2.70
C ARG A 213 29.58 2.08 3.43
N GLY A 214 29.81 1.15 4.35
CA GLY A 214 28.76 0.55 5.15
C GLY A 214 28.05 1.57 6.01
N LEU A 215 28.82 2.38 6.75
CA LEU A 215 28.29 3.50 7.54
C LEU A 215 27.56 4.55 6.71
N ALA A 216 28.04 4.85 5.50
CA ALA A 216 27.36 5.81 4.63
C ALA A 216 25.95 5.34 4.26
N PHE A 217 25.79 4.05 3.93
CA PHE A 217 24.46 3.50 3.66
C PHE A 217 23.59 3.46 4.91
N MET A 218 24.11 3.02 6.06
CA MET A 218 23.31 3.03 7.30
C MET A 218 22.88 4.46 7.69
N THR A 219 23.73 5.46 7.48
CA THR A 219 23.39 6.87 7.72
C THR A 219 22.31 7.35 6.74
N ALA A 220 22.47 7.09 5.44
CA ALA A 220 21.46 7.46 4.44
C ALA A 220 20.13 6.70 4.60
N ALA A 221 20.14 5.51 5.21
CA ALA A 221 18.92 4.78 5.54
C ALA A 221 18.08 5.52 6.58
N LEU A 222 18.73 6.16 7.56
CA LEU A 222 18.06 6.93 8.61
C LEU A 222 17.41 8.22 8.08
N ASP A 223 17.95 8.80 7.01
CA ASP A 223 17.33 9.94 6.34
C ASP A 223 16.04 9.55 5.57
N LYS A 224 15.86 8.26 5.28
CA LYS A 224 14.77 7.72 4.44
C LYS A 224 13.75 6.88 5.20
N CYS A 225 14.01 6.52 6.45
CA CYS A 225 13.13 5.66 7.22
C CYS A 225 11.87 6.41 7.67
N HIS A 226 10.76 5.67 7.77
CA HIS A 226 9.60 6.16 8.49
C HIS A 226 9.93 6.18 10.00
N PRO A 227 9.54 7.22 10.78
CA PRO A 227 9.93 7.36 12.18
C PRO A 227 9.70 6.10 13.03
N GLU A 228 8.62 5.37 12.77
CA GLU A 228 8.25 4.13 13.48
C GLU A 228 9.20 2.97 13.19
N ASP A 229 9.85 2.95 12.03
CA ASP A 229 10.74 1.88 11.58
C ASP A 229 12.22 2.22 11.79
N CYS A 230 12.55 3.46 12.17
CA CYS A 230 13.94 3.94 12.27
C CYS A 230 14.73 3.30 13.42
N ALA A 231 14.08 2.90 14.52
CA ALA A 231 14.75 2.56 15.78
C ALA A 231 15.78 1.42 15.66
N TRP A 232 15.43 0.34 14.94
CA TRP A 232 16.35 -0.77 14.75
C TRP A 232 17.50 -0.42 13.79
N MET A 233 17.24 0.42 12.79
CA MET A 233 18.29 0.92 11.88
C MET A 233 19.26 1.85 12.61
N GLN A 234 18.74 2.66 13.53
CA GLN A 234 19.55 3.53 14.37
C GLN A 234 20.45 2.71 15.27
N SER A 235 19.91 1.68 15.93
CA SER A 235 20.70 0.77 16.76
C SER A 235 21.84 0.12 15.96
N LEU A 236 21.55 -0.34 14.73
CA LEU A 236 22.54 -0.92 13.83
C LEU A 236 23.65 0.07 13.44
N GLN A 237 23.27 1.31 13.15
CA GLN A 237 24.19 2.39 12.79
C GLN A 237 25.05 2.80 13.99
N GLU A 238 24.47 2.93 15.18
CA GLU A 238 25.16 3.30 16.41
C GLU A 238 26.20 2.25 16.81
N GLU A 239 25.85 0.97 16.69
CA GLU A 239 26.79 -0.15 16.89
C GLU A 239 28.00 -0.01 15.96
N ALA A 240 27.77 0.18 14.65
CA ALA A 240 28.83 0.40 13.69
C ALA A 240 29.65 1.69 13.95
N PHE A 241 29.00 2.76 14.40
CA PHE A 241 29.63 4.03 14.78
C PHE A 241 30.55 3.88 16.01
N SER A 242 30.21 2.99 16.94
CA SER A 242 31.01 2.71 18.13
C SER A 242 32.34 2.00 17.79
N MET A 243 32.34 1.21 16.72
CA MET A 243 33.52 0.45 16.27
C MET A 243 34.39 1.22 15.27
N ALA A 244 33.84 2.26 14.64
CA ALA A 244 34.52 2.99 13.57
C ALA A 244 35.42 4.12 14.07
N THR A 245 36.49 4.38 13.32
CA THR A 245 37.37 5.52 13.61
C THR A 245 36.67 6.85 13.35
N GLU A 246 37.15 7.94 13.95
CA GLU A 246 36.65 9.29 13.66
C GLU A 246 36.74 9.62 12.16
N LYS A 247 37.86 9.24 11.52
CA LYS A 247 38.07 9.42 10.08
C LYS A 247 36.98 8.70 9.26
N ASP A 248 36.66 7.46 9.63
CA ASP A 248 35.64 6.68 8.92
C ASP A 248 34.25 7.27 9.09
N ARG A 249 33.90 7.70 10.31
CA ARG A 249 32.61 8.35 10.61
C ARG A 249 32.42 9.63 9.80
N ARG A 250 33.43 10.50 9.77
CA ARG A 250 33.40 11.73 8.96
C ARG A 250 33.28 11.44 7.47
N GLY A 251 34.04 10.46 6.98
CA GLY A 251 33.95 10.02 5.58
C GLY A 251 32.58 9.46 5.23
N ALA A 252 31.95 8.73 6.15
CA ALA A 252 30.63 8.14 5.97
C ALA A 252 29.52 9.20 5.86
N ILE A 253 29.52 10.20 6.76
CA ILE A 253 28.56 11.31 6.73
C ILE A 253 28.64 12.06 5.40
N GLN A 254 29.85 12.44 4.97
CA GLN A 254 30.03 13.14 3.70
C GLN A 254 29.51 12.31 2.51
N ARG A 255 29.73 10.99 2.54
CA ARG A 255 29.28 10.09 1.48
C ARG A 255 27.78 9.83 1.51
N ALA A 256 27.16 9.79 2.70
CA ALA A 256 25.73 9.63 2.87
C ALA A 256 24.96 10.78 2.20
N HIS A 257 25.43 12.03 2.38
CA HIS A 257 24.87 13.18 1.67
C HIS A 257 24.89 13.01 0.14
N ASN A 258 25.99 12.48 -0.42
CA ASN A 258 26.08 12.25 -1.87
C ASN A 258 25.12 11.15 -2.34
N LEU A 259 24.87 10.12 -1.51
CA LEU A 259 23.89 9.06 -1.81
C LEU A 259 22.46 9.59 -1.80
N ALA A 260 22.15 10.59 -0.96
CA ALA A 260 20.87 11.26 -0.97
C ALA A 260 20.65 12.09 -2.25
N SER A 261 21.71 12.75 -2.75
CA SER A 261 21.64 13.60 -3.95
C SER A 261 21.63 12.82 -5.28
N ALA A 262 22.35 11.69 -5.36
CA ALA A 262 22.53 10.93 -6.60
C ALA A 262 21.32 10.08 -7.02
N GLU A 263 20.26 10.03 -6.21
CA GLU A 263 19.01 9.30 -6.50
C GLU A 263 17.86 10.27 -6.91
N VAL A 264 18.16 11.56 -7.09
CA VAL A 264 17.22 12.62 -7.54
C VAL A 264 17.38 12.97 -9.03
N GLU A 265 18.44 12.46 -9.68
CA GLU A 265 18.69 12.56 -11.14
C GLU A 265 18.34 11.24 -11.85
#